data_AF-A2HFM7-F1
#
_entry.id   AF-A2HFM7-F1
#
_cell.length_a   1.000
_cell.length_b   1.000
_cell.length_c   1.000
_cell.angle_alpha   90.00
_cell.angle_beta   90.00
_cell.angle_gamma   90.00
#
_symmetry.space_group_name_H-M   'P 1'
#
loop_
_entity.id
_entity.type
_entity.pdbx_description
1 polymer ?
#
loop_
_entity_poly.entity_id
_entity_poly.type
_entity_poly.pdbx_seq_one_letter_code
_entity_poly.pdbx_strand_id
1 'polypeptide(L)'
;MNLTEEYQRARDYIQNDFKPSGSWSLFEFLIRFVGGFVSMYELSLDKLYLDKAVECADAVYPLMESGIFGGGVKLGIDQNGKIKASYSSGGGRSVADSNTYQLEFISLSMLTGDPKYIDLAMKTYKNMWERYKNRGLISDSFSGSNLHVGGGIDSYYEYIIKIYVMTRGV
;
A
#
# COMPACT_ATOMS: atom_id res chain seq x y z
N MET A 1 -3.01 13.05 20.22
CA MET A 1 -2.33 14.33 20.49
C MET A 1 -3.28 15.53 20.61
N ASN A 2 -4.58 15.39 20.25
CA ASN A 2 -5.60 16.45 20.37
C ASN A 2 -5.23 17.78 19.67
N LEU A 3 -4.50 17.69 18.57
CA LEU A 3 -4.05 18.81 17.75
C LEU A 3 -5.15 19.18 16.74
N THR A 4 -6.30 19.64 17.25
CA THR A 4 -7.53 19.80 16.46
C THR A 4 -7.40 20.88 15.39
N GLU A 5 -6.67 21.97 15.66
CA GLU A 5 -6.43 23.04 14.69
C GLU A 5 -5.52 22.58 13.55
N GLU A 6 -4.43 21.88 13.87
CA GLU A 6 -3.52 21.27 12.89
C GLU A 6 -4.26 20.26 12.03
N TYR A 7 -5.09 19.42 12.66
CA TYR A 7 -5.91 18.43 11.97
C TYR A 7 -6.87 19.11 11.00
N GLN A 8 -7.58 20.18 11.42
CA GLN A 8 -8.50 20.88 10.55
C GLN A 8 -7.78 21.52 9.35
N ARG A 9 -6.63 22.17 9.57
CA ARG A 9 -5.80 22.72 8.48
C ARG A 9 -5.39 21.63 7.48
N ALA A 10 -4.98 20.46 7.97
CA ALA A 10 -4.59 19.34 7.12
C ALA A 10 -5.79 18.76 6.34
N ARG A 11 -6.95 18.64 7.00
CA ARG A 11 -8.19 18.19 6.37
C ARG A 11 -8.63 19.12 5.24
N ASP A 12 -8.57 20.42 5.46
CA ASP A 12 -8.93 21.43 4.46
C ASP A 12 -8.00 21.36 3.24
N TYR A 13 -6.69 21.15 3.46
CA TYR A 13 -5.75 20.88 2.37
C TYR A 13 -6.09 19.58 1.61
N ILE A 14 -6.43 18.51 2.32
CA ILE A 14 -6.80 17.22 1.71
C ILE A 14 -8.05 17.36 0.82
N GLN A 15 -9.02 18.15 1.27
CA GLN A 15 -10.25 18.38 0.52
C GLN A 15 -10.03 19.21 -0.75
N ASN A 16 -9.20 20.26 -0.67
CA ASN A 16 -9.15 21.28 -1.72
C ASN A 16 -7.92 21.17 -2.64
N ASP A 17 -6.78 20.73 -2.12
CA ASP A 17 -5.47 20.91 -2.75
C ASP A 17 -4.70 19.60 -2.96
N PHE A 18 -5.12 18.49 -2.36
CA PHE A 18 -4.43 17.22 -2.46
C PHE A 18 -4.37 16.68 -3.90
N LYS A 19 -3.20 16.83 -4.52
CA LYS A 19 -2.89 16.43 -5.90
C LYS A 19 -1.48 15.82 -5.95
N PRO A 20 -1.32 14.55 -5.56
CA PRO A 20 -0.01 13.90 -5.57
C PRO A 20 0.54 13.84 -7.00
N SER A 21 1.83 14.15 -7.14
CA SER A 21 2.51 14.17 -8.43
C SER A 21 3.99 13.82 -8.29
N GLY A 22 4.64 13.48 -9.41
CA GLY A 22 6.07 13.17 -9.44
C GLY A 22 6.37 11.67 -9.34
N SER A 23 7.61 11.32 -9.04
CA SER A 23 8.08 9.93 -8.95
C SER A 23 8.09 9.44 -7.51
N TRP A 24 7.51 8.27 -7.29
CA TRP A 24 7.33 7.65 -5.98
C TRP A 24 7.73 6.18 -6.02
N SER A 25 8.04 5.58 -4.88
CA SER A 25 7.99 4.11 -4.74
C SER A 25 6.54 3.69 -4.56
N LEU A 26 6.12 2.60 -5.21
CA LEU A 26 4.79 2.03 -5.04
C LEU A 26 4.55 1.64 -3.58
N PHE A 27 5.52 0.99 -2.95
CA PHE A 27 5.49 0.63 -1.53
C PHE A 27 5.22 1.86 -0.65
N GLU A 28 6.04 2.90 -0.79
CA GLU A 28 5.91 4.12 0.01
C GLU A 28 4.58 4.84 -0.22
N PHE A 29 4.09 4.83 -1.46
CA PHE A 29 2.80 5.43 -1.77
C PHE A 29 1.64 4.70 -1.07
N LEU A 30 1.66 3.36 -1.07
CA LEU A 30 0.64 2.54 -0.44
C LEU A 30 0.64 2.71 1.08
N ILE A 31 1.77 2.48 1.75
CA ILE A 31 1.81 2.50 3.22
C ILE A 31 1.61 3.91 3.81
N ARG A 32 1.94 4.98 3.06
CA ARG A 32 1.80 6.36 3.55
C ARG A 32 0.45 6.96 3.22
N PHE A 33 0.01 6.90 1.96
CA PHE A 33 -1.24 7.55 1.56
C PHE A 33 -2.44 6.65 1.81
N VAL A 34 -2.45 5.42 1.29
CA VAL A 34 -3.59 4.52 1.51
C VAL A 34 -3.72 4.19 3.00
N GLY A 35 -2.63 3.75 3.63
CA GLY A 35 -2.61 3.47 5.08
C GLY A 35 -2.97 4.68 5.95
N GLY A 36 -2.46 5.87 5.58
CA GLY A 36 -2.77 7.12 6.27
C GLY A 36 -4.25 7.51 6.16
N PHE A 37 -4.81 7.46 4.95
CA PHE A 37 -6.23 7.79 4.71
C PHE A 37 -7.19 6.79 5.36
N VAL A 38 -6.89 5.48 5.29
CA VAL A 38 -7.65 4.45 6.02
C VAL A 38 -7.64 4.74 7.53
N SER A 39 -6.47 5.03 8.09
CA SER A 39 -6.35 5.34 9.53
C SER A 39 -7.13 6.60 9.92
N MET A 40 -7.07 7.66 9.09
CA MET A 40 -7.83 8.89 9.34
C MET A 40 -9.33 8.65 9.25
N TYR A 41 -9.81 7.83 8.30
CA TYR A 41 -11.22 7.45 8.24
C TYR A 41 -11.65 6.70 9.49
N GLU A 42 -10.93 5.66 9.90
CA GLU A 42 -11.29 4.85 11.09
C GLU A 42 -11.33 5.69 12.38
N LEU A 43 -10.47 6.70 12.51
CA LEU A 43 -10.42 7.58 13.68
C LEU A 43 -11.47 8.69 13.68
N SER A 44 -11.93 9.14 12.51
CA SER A 44 -12.79 10.33 12.38
C SER A 44 -14.19 10.04 11.81
N LEU A 45 -14.36 8.90 11.15
CA LEU A 45 -15.49 8.52 10.32
C LEU A 45 -15.80 9.50 9.17
N ASP A 46 -14.85 10.37 8.84
CA ASP A 46 -15.00 11.33 7.77
C ASP A 46 -14.78 10.67 6.41
N LYS A 47 -15.86 10.54 5.65
CA LYS A 47 -15.87 9.85 4.35
C LYS A 47 -14.88 10.44 3.34
N LEU A 48 -14.49 11.72 3.48
CA LEU A 48 -13.44 12.32 2.66
C LEU A 48 -12.18 11.43 2.61
N TYR A 49 -11.76 10.89 3.75
CA TYR A 49 -10.55 10.08 3.81
C TYR A 49 -10.73 8.71 3.17
N LEU A 50 -11.89 8.07 3.35
CA LEU A 50 -12.17 6.81 2.66
C LEU A 50 -12.18 7.00 1.14
N ASP A 51 -12.82 8.06 0.66
CA ASP A 51 -12.85 8.39 -0.77
C ASP A 51 -11.43 8.66 -1.32
N LYS A 52 -10.57 9.33 -0.54
CA LYS A 52 -9.15 9.53 -0.91
C LYS A 52 -8.32 8.25 -0.85
N ALA A 53 -8.59 7.34 0.08
CA ALA A 53 -7.93 6.03 0.13
C ALA A 53 -8.26 5.23 -1.13
N VAL A 54 -9.54 5.18 -1.51
CA VAL A 54 -10.01 4.53 -2.75
C VAL A 54 -9.38 5.19 -3.98
N GLU A 55 -9.37 6.52 -4.06
CA GLU A 55 -8.77 7.25 -5.18
C GLU A 55 -7.27 6.91 -5.34
N CYS A 56 -6.52 6.86 -4.25
CA CYS A 56 -5.11 6.48 -4.27
C CYS A 56 -4.91 5.02 -4.69
N ALA A 57 -5.67 4.09 -4.10
CA ALA A 57 -5.54 2.66 -4.39
C ALA A 57 -5.92 2.34 -5.84
N ASP A 58 -7.04 2.87 -6.33
CA ASP A 58 -7.50 2.65 -7.70
C ASP A 58 -6.56 3.26 -8.74
N ALA A 59 -5.81 4.32 -8.40
CA ALA A 59 -4.82 4.90 -9.31
C ALA A 59 -3.65 3.96 -9.61
N VAL A 60 -3.21 3.14 -8.64
CA VAL A 60 -2.10 2.19 -8.79
C VAL A 60 -2.56 0.77 -9.09
N TYR A 61 -3.82 0.44 -8.82
CA TYR A 61 -4.39 -0.89 -8.99
C TYR A 61 -4.12 -1.50 -10.39
N PRO A 62 -4.32 -0.79 -11.53
CA PRO A 62 -4.06 -1.36 -12.86
C PRO A 62 -2.61 -1.80 -13.07
N LEU A 63 -1.65 -1.10 -12.45
CA LEU A 63 -0.23 -1.48 -12.52
C LEU A 63 -0.01 -2.80 -11.77
N MET A 64 -0.56 -2.91 -10.56
CA MET A 64 -0.45 -4.12 -9.74
C MET A 64 -1.15 -5.32 -10.38
N GLU A 65 -2.33 -5.11 -10.98
CA GLU A 65 -3.06 -6.15 -11.69
C GLU A 65 -2.26 -6.69 -12.88
N SER A 66 -1.52 -5.82 -13.57
CA SER A 66 -0.59 -6.19 -14.66
C SER A 66 0.69 -6.90 -14.19
N GLY A 67 0.88 -7.09 -12.87
CA GLY A 67 2.01 -7.78 -12.28
C GLY A 67 3.11 -6.87 -11.73
N ILE A 68 2.89 -5.55 -11.68
CA ILE A 68 3.85 -4.59 -11.13
C ILE A 68 3.52 -4.34 -9.65
N PHE A 69 4.11 -5.15 -8.78
CA PHE A 69 3.85 -5.11 -7.34
C PHE A 69 4.82 -4.24 -6.54
N GLY A 70 5.84 -3.68 -7.18
CA GLY A 70 6.84 -2.81 -6.56
C GLY A 70 7.58 -1.96 -7.59
N GLY A 71 8.53 -1.17 -7.10
CA GLY A 71 9.35 -0.25 -7.87
C GLY A 71 8.72 1.14 -8.01
N GLY A 72 9.27 1.90 -8.95
CA GLY A 72 8.90 3.28 -9.20
C GLY A 72 7.55 3.43 -9.90
N VAL A 73 6.77 4.39 -9.43
CA VAL A 73 5.54 4.84 -10.06
C VAL A 73 5.60 6.35 -10.25
N LYS A 74 5.10 6.82 -11.39
CA LYS A 74 4.92 8.25 -11.64
C LYS A 74 3.46 8.58 -11.43
N LEU A 75 3.21 9.49 -10.50
CA LEU A 75 1.88 10.00 -10.17
C LEU A 75 1.62 11.32 -10.89
N GLY A 76 0.36 11.55 -11.18
CA GLY A 76 -0.14 12.84 -11.62
C GLY A 76 -1.66 12.86 -11.59
N ILE A 77 -2.22 13.94 -12.12
CA ILE A 77 -3.66 14.13 -12.22
C ILE A 77 -4.08 14.02 -13.69
N ASP A 78 -5.20 13.36 -13.95
CA ASP A 78 -5.79 13.27 -15.27
C ASP A 78 -6.66 14.50 -15.62
N GLN A 79 -7.22 14.52 -16.83
CA GLN A 79 -8.08 15.62 -17.28
C GLN A 79 -9.39 15.76 -16.48
N ASN A 80 -9.80 14.72 -15.75
CA ASN A 80 -10.99 14.69 -14.91
C ASN A 80 -10.68 15.01 -13.44
N GLY A 81 -9.43 15.35 -13.11
CA GLY A 81 -9.02 15.64 -11.74
C GLY A 81 -8.71 14.40 -10.88
N LYS A 82 -8.67 13.20 -11.46
CA LYS A 82 -8.36 11.96 -10.73
C LYS A 82 -6.87 11.67 -10.70
N ILE A 83 -6.41 11.05 -9.61
CA ILE A 83 -5.06 10.51 -9.53
C ILE A 83 -4.88 9.41 -10.58
N LYS A 84 -3.76 9.46 -11.31
CA LYS A 84 -3.30 8.40 -12.20
C LYS A 84 -1.88 7.98 -11.87
N ALA A 85 -1.58 6.70 -12.02
CA ALA A 85 -0.24 6.18 -11.93
C ALA A 85 0.21 5.54 -13.25
N SER A 86 1.48 5.71 -13.58
CA SER A 86 2.15 4.96 -14.64
C SER A 86 3.43 4.35 -14.09
N TYR A 87 3.80 3.17 -14.58
CA TYR A 87 5.09 2.58 -14.21
C TYR A 87 6.25 3.50 -14.57
N SER A 88 7.23 3.62 -13.67
CA SER A 88 8.49 4.29 -13.93
C SER A 88 9.63 3.32 -13.62
N SER A 89 10.58 3.17 -14.55
CA SER A 89 11.81 2.42 -14.28
C SER A 89 12.55 3.06 -13.09
N GLY A 90 13.03 2.25 -12.16
CA GLY A 90 13.63 2.68 -10.90
C GLY A 90 12.87 2.14 -9.68
N GLY A 91 13.40 2.33 -8.48
CA GLY A 91 12.85 1.77 -7.24
C GLY A 91 13.34 0.36 -6.93
N GLY A 92 13.75 0.12 -5.69
CA GLY A 92 14.34 -1.14 -5.25
C GLY A 92 13.31 -2.26 -5.24
N ARG A 93 13.46 -3.26 -6.10
CA ARG A 93 12.61 -4.47 -6.15
C ARG A 93 12.94 -5.44 -5.02
N SER A 94 12.98 -4.94 -3.80
CA SER A 94 13.15 -5.76 -2.62
C SER A 94 11.89 -6.57 -2.34
N VAL A 95 12.00 -7.59 -1.50
CA VAL A 95 10.84 -8.37 -1.08
C VAL A 95 9.84 -7.49 -0.32
N ALA A 96 10.34 -6.62 0.57
CA ALA A 96 9.51 -5.65 1.28
C ALA A 96 8.75 -4.72 0.32
N ASP A 97 9.44 -4.13 -0.66
CA ASP A 97 8.81 -3.19 -1.60
C ASP A 97 7.67 -3.83 -2.41
N SER A 98 7.76 -5.13 -2.68
CA SER A 98 6.76 -5.85 -3.46
C SER A 98 5.70 -6.61 -2.64
N ASN A 99 5.83 -6.66 -1.32
CA ASN A 99 5.00 -7.50 -0.44
C ASN A 99 4.63 -6.82 0.90
N THR A 100 4.49 -5.49 0.90
CA THR A 100 4.11 -4.74 2.11
C THR A 100 3.03 -3.72 1.77
N TYR A 101 1.78 -4.19 1.70
CA TYR A 101 0.56 -3.37 1.50
C TYR A 101 -0.74 -4.11 1.86
N GLN A 102 -0.63 -5.29 2.46
CA GLN A 102 -1.76 -6.16 2.74
C GLN A 102 -2.69 -5.57 3.79
N LEU A 103 -2.16 -4.89 4.81
CA LEU A 103 -2.99 -4.27 5.84
C LEU A 103 -3.88 -3.18 5.24
N GLU A 104 -3.31 -2.34 4.38
CA GLU A 104 -3.99 -1.27 3.67
C GLU A 104 -5.10 -1.82 2.79
N PHE A 105 -4.80 -2.83 1.98
CA PHE A 105 -5.74 -3.38 1.00
C PHE A 105 -6.82 -4.24 1.64
N ILE A 106 -6.50 -5.02 2.68
CA ILE A 106 -7.52 -5.74 3.46
C ILE A 106 -8.45 -4.75 4.15
N SER A 107 -7.91 -3.71 4.81
CA SER A 107 -8.73 -2.69 5.47
C SER A 107 -9.62 -1.97 4.46
N LEU A 108 -9.09 -1.61 3.29
CA LEU A 108 -9.86 -0.95 2.24
C LEU A 108 -10.98 -1.85 1.71
N SER A 109 -10.73 -3.15 1.49
CA SER A 109 -11.78 -4.12 1.15
C SER A 109 -12.85 -4.24 2.24
N MET A 110 -12.46 -4.26 3.52
CA MET A 110 -13.43 -4.30 4.63
C MET A 110 -14.31 -3.05 4.69
N LEU A 111 -13.72 -1.88 4.46
CA LEU A 111 -14.41 -0.59 4.53
C LEU A 111 -15.31 -0.31 3.32
N THR A 112 -14.91 -0.77 2.14
CA THR A 112 -15.64 -0.51 0.87
C THR A 112 -16.57 -1.65 0.47
N GLY A 113 -16.31 -2.87 0.95
CA GLY A 113 -16.96 -4.09 0.48
C GLY A 113 -16.43 -4.60 -0.87
N ASP A 114 -15.42 -3.96 -1.46
CA ASP A 114 -14.85 -4.37 -2.76
C ASP A 114 -13.70 -5.39 -2.53
N PRO A 115 -13.86 -6.67 -2.94
CA PRO A 115 -12.86 -7.71 -2.69
C PRO A 115 -11.60 -7.57 -3.55
N LYS A 116 -11.60 -6.71 -4.58
CA LYS A 116 -10.46 -6.60 -5.50
C LYS A 116 -9.15 -6.27 -4.78
N TYR A 117 -9.20 -5.46 -3.71
CA TYR A 117 -8.01 -5.04 -2.98
C TYR A 117 -7.40 -6.22 -2.20
N ILE A 118 -8.20 -6.94 -1.40
CA ILE A 118 -7.72 -8.13 -0.67
C ILE A 118 -7.23 -9.21 -1.62
N ASP A 119 -7.93 -9.49 -2.72
CA ASP A 119 -7.55 -10.51 -3.68
C ASP A 119 -6.19 -10.20 -4.31
N LEU A 120 -5.97 -8.94 -4.70
CA LEU A 120 -4.70 -8.49 -5.26
C LEU A 120 -3.57 -8.55 -4.23
N ALA A 121 -3.83 -8.16 -2.99
CA ALA A 121 -2.82 -8.16 -1.93
C ALA A 121 -2.41 -9.58 -1.51
N MET A 122 -3.35 -10.51 -1.44
CA MET A 122 -3.09 -11.90 -1.07
C MET A 122 -2.44 -12.70 -2.20
N LYS A 123 -2.64 -12.29 -3.46
CA LYS A 123 -1.97 -12.90 -4.62
C LYS A 123 -0.44 -12.86 -4.47
N THR A 124 0.13 -11.78 -3.96
CA THR A 124 1.59 -11.68 -3.81
C THR A 124 2.12 -12.58 -2.70
N TYR A 125 1.41 -12.67 -1.57
CA TYR A 125 1.75 -13.61 -0.50
C TYR A 125 1.66 -15.06 -0.96
N LYS A 126 0.64 -15.41 -1.73
CA LYS A 126 0.51 -16.74 -2.32
C LYS A 126 1.70 -17.08 -3.22
N ASN A 127 2.17 -16.13 -4.05
CA ASN A 127 3.35 -16.31 -4.89
C ASN A 127 4.62 -16.50 -4.05
N MET A 128 4.79 -15.74 -2.96
CA MET A 128 5.93 -15.86 -2.06
C MET A 128 5.94 -17.22 -1.35
N TRP A 129 4.79 -17.64 -0.83
CA TRP A 129 4.61 -18.95 -0.20
C TRP A 129 4.98 -20.09 -1.15
N GLU A 130 4.48 -20.05 -2.39
CA GLU A 130 4.78 -21.07 -3.39
C GLU A 130 6.26 -21.10 -3.79
N ARG A 131 6.91 -19.93 -3.89
CA ARG A 131 8.32 -19.80 -4.26
C ARG A 131 9.27 -20.29 -3.17
N TYR A 132 8.92 -20.07 -1.90
CA TYR A 132 9.81 -20.34 -0.75
C TYR A 132 9.23 -21.36 0.23
N LYS A 133 8.51 -22.38 -0.29
CA LYS A 133 7.94 -23.45 0.54
C LYS A 133 8.96 -24.02 1.53
N ASN A 134 8.51 -24.21 2.77
CA ASN A 134 9.31 -24.74 3.88
C ASN A 134 10.53 -23.89 4.28
N ARG A 135 10.54 -22.58 3.95
CA ARG A 135 11.58 -21.64 4.41
C ARG A 135 10.96 -20.57 5.31
N GLY A 136 11.46 -20.48 6.54
CA GLY A 136 11.10 -19.40 7.48
C GLY A 136 11.86 -18.09 7.25
N LEU A 137 13.04 -18.17 6.63
CA LEU A 137 13.87 -17.01 6.28
C LEU A 137 14.22 -17.08 4.78
N ILE A 138 13.99 -15.97 4.08
CA ILE A 138 14.21 -15.81 2.63
C ILE A 138 15.12 -14.61 2.34
N SER A 139 15.58 -14.50 1.09
CA SER A 139 16.46 -13.44 0.63
C SER A 139 15.73 -12.09 0.48
N ASP A 140 16.42 -10.98 0.72
CA ASP A 140 15.93 -9.61 0.54
C ASP A 140 15.50 -9.25 -0.89
N SER A 141 15.89 -10.08 -1.84
CA SER A 141 15.68 -9.93 -3.27
C SER A 141 15.46 -11.29 -3.93
N PHE A 142 14.67 -11.29 -5.00
CA PHE A 142 14.30 -12.51 -5.73
C PHE A 142 15.48 -13.25 -6.39
N SER A 143 16.56 -12.53 -6.71
CA SER A 143 17.78 -13.06 -7.32
C SER A 143 18.96 -13.11 -6.35
N GLY A 144 18.82 -12.57 -5.14
CA GLY A 144 19.88 -12.51 -4.14
C GLY A 144 19.98 -13.76 -3.27
N SER A 145 20.95 -13.72 -2.35
CA SER A 145 21.16 -14.75 -1.33
C SER A 145 21.32 -14.17 0.08
N ASN A 146 21.06 -12.87 0.26
CA ASN A 146 21.26 -12.18 1.52
C ASN A 146 20.13 -12.53 2.50
N LEU A 147 20.47 -13.25 3.57
CA LEU A 147 19.53 -13.63 4.62
C LEU A 147 19.69 -12.71 5.83
N HIS A 148 18.71 -11.84 6.07
CA HIS A 148 18.63 -10.97 7.23
C HIS A 148 17.17 -10.52 7.44
N VAL A 149 16.93 -9.69 8.46
CA VAL A 149 15.61 -9.13 8.81
C VAL A 149 15.62 -7.60 8.86
N GLY A 150 16.48 -7.00 8.04
CA GLY A 150 16.66 -5.55 7.95
C GLY A 150 16.01 -4.96 6.69
N GLY A 151 16.45 -3.75 6.32
CA GLY A 151 15.90 -3.02 5.18
C GLY A 151 15.86 -3.85 3.90
N GLY A 152 14.70 -3.90 3.25
CA GLY A 152 14.46 -4.68 2.03
C GLY A 152 13.68 -5.98 2.26
N ILE A 153 13.51 -6.41 3.51
CA ILE A 153 12.74 -7.62 3.85
C ILE A 153 12.03 -7.56 5.20
N ASP A 154 12.50 -6.71 6.12
CA ASP A 154 11.89 -6.42 7.42
C ASP A 154 10.35 -6.46 7.42
N SER A 155 9.73 -5.59 6.62
CA SER A 155 8.29 -5.38 6.65
C SER A 155 7.48 -6.52 6.02
N TYR A 156 8.10 -7.38 5.22
CA TYR A 156 7.47 -8.62 4.77
C TYR A 156 7.14 -9.53 5.95
N TYR A 157 8.09 -9.71 6.88
CA TYR A 157 7.84 -10.50 8.10
C TYR A 157 6.92 -9.77 9.08
N GLU A 158 7.06 -8.45 9.18
CA GLU A 158 6.18 -7.60 10.00
C GLU A 158 4.71 -7.79 9.62
N TYR A 159 4.40 -7.72 8.32
CA TYR A 159 3.02 -7.75 7.84
C TYR A 159 2.38 -9.13 7.99
N ILE A 160 3.13 -10.23 7.86
CA ILE A 160 2.59 -11.58 8.09
C ILE A 160 1.93 -11.68 9.47
N ILE A 161 2.62 -11.23 10.52
CA ILE A 161 2.10 -11.30 11.90
C ILE A 161 0.98 -10.27 12.09
N LYS A 162 1.13 -9.05 11.56
CA LYS A 162 0.09 -8.01 11.69
C LYS A 162 -1.22 -8.41 11.03
N ILE A 163 -1.19 -9.05 9.86
CA ILE A 163 -2.38 -9.57 9.18
C ILE A 163 -3.04 -10.65 10.01
N TYR A 164 -2.27 -11.59 10.56
CA TYR A 164 -2.80 -12.61 11.46
C TYR A 164 -3.54 -11.99 12.66
N VAL A 165 -2.96 -10.96 13.27
CA VAL A 165 -3.61 -10.24 14.38
C VAL A 165 -4.87 -9.50 13.92
N MET A 166 -4.80 -8.77 12.82
CA MET A 166 -5.91 -7.97 12.27
C MET A 166 -7.12 -8.83 11.89
N THR A 167 -6.87 -9.98 11.27
CA THR A 167 -7.90 -10.96 10.86
C THR A 167 -8.36 -11.85 12.00
N ARG A 168 -7.70 -11.80 13.16
CA ARG A 168 -7.89 -12.72 14.29
C ARG A 168 -7.62 -14.19 13.92
N GLY A 169 -6.68 -14.40 13.01
CA GLY A 169 -6.22 -15.73 12.58
C GLY A 169 -7.10 -16.41 11.54
N VAL A 170 -7.88 -15.65 10.77
CA VAL A 170 -8.78 -16.13 9.72
C VAL A 170 -8.24 -15.80 8.34
#